data_AF-A0A929CCZ5-F1
#
_entry.id   AF-A0A929CCZ5-F1
#
_cell.length_a   1.000
_cell.length_b   1.000
_cell.length_c   1.000
_cell.angle_alpha   90.00
_cell.angle_beta   90.00
_cell.angle_gamma   90.00
#
_symmetry.space_group_name_H-M   'P 1'
#
loop_
_entity.id
_entity.type
_entity.pdbx_description
1 polymer ?
#
loop_
_entity_poly.entity_id
_entity_poly.type
_entity_poly.pdbx_seq_one_letter_code
_entity_poly.pdbx_strand_id
1 'polypeptide(L)'
;MDINQKFADSASSPLTKEGLPHFEGLEFYPADPEYILKARFVLNPDPEPFEMETTTARKPVYVKYGEAHFNLNGTDLVLEIYQSNKAKEMEEFREFLFLPFKDLTNSIETYGGGRYIDLKIPEGETIIIDFNKAYNPYCAYNHRYSCPIPPKVNHINIEIPAGVMAYNDH
;
A
#
# COMPACT_ATOMS: atom_id res chain seq x y z
N MET A 1 10.52 12.28 3.61
CA MET A 1 10.45 13.06 2.36
C MET A 1 8.99 13.17 2.01
N ASP A 2 8.51 14.39 1.78
CA ASP A 2 7.11 14.63 1.42
C ASP A 2 6.80 13.94 0.09
N ILE A 3 5.71 13.17 0.02
CA ILE A 3 5.30 12.45 -1.19
C ILE A 3 5.02 13.44 -2.32
N ASN A 4 4.52 14.65 -2.02
CA ASN A 4 4.31 15.70 -3.02
C ASN A 4 5.63 16.18 -3.63
N GLN A 5 6.67 16.33 -2.82
CA GLN A 5 8.00 16.70 -3.31
C GLN A 5 8.57 15.66 -4.27
N LYS A 6 8.34 14.37 -4.01
CA LYS A 6 8.76 13.28 -4.90
C LYS A 6 7.97 13.31 -6.22
N PHE A 7 6.69 13.63 -6.18
CA PHE A 7 5.84 13.70 -7.38
C PHE A 7 6.17 14.90 -8.26
N ALA A 8 6.58 16.02 -7.66
CA ALA A 8 7.01 17.23 -8.37
C ALA A 8 8.44 17.13 -8.95
N ASP A 9 9.25 16.16 -8.53
CA ASP A 9 10.61 15.98 -9.03
C ASP A 9 10.62 15.36 -10.43
N SER A 10 10.92 16.16 -11.45
CA SER A 10 11.02 15.73 -12.85
C SER A 10 11.96 14.55 -13.11
N ALA A 11 12.96 14.30 -12.27
CA ALA A 11 13.90 13.20 -12.44
C ALA A 11 13.31 11.85 -11.98
N SER A 12 12.40 11.87 -11.00
CA SER A 12 11.92 10.67 -10.32
C SER A 12 10.38 10.54 -10.28
N SER A 13 9.66 11.51 -10.85
CA SER A 13 8.20 11.57 -10.80
C SER A 13 7.53 10.34 -11.43
N PRO A 14 6.50 9.79 -10.76
CA PRO A 14 5.66 8.74 -11.34
C PRO A 14 4.62 9.28 -12.32
N LEU A 15 4.45 10.60 -12.44
CA LEU A 15 3.47 11.22 -13.33
C LEU A 15 3.82 11.02 -14.82
N THR A 16 2.85 11.25 -15.69
CA THR A 16 3.09 11.37 -17.13
C THR A 16 3.84 12.67 -17.46
N LYS A 17 4.42 12.77 -18.67
CA LYS A 17 5.09 14.01 -19.09
C LYS A 17 4.08 15.15 -19.22
N GLU A 18 2.85 14.80 -19.56
CA GLU A 18 1.71 15.68 -19.73
C GLU A 18 1.12 16.10 -18.37
N GLY A 19 1.08 15.21 -17.38
CA GLY A 19 0.52 15.49 -16.05
C GLY A 19 1.45 16.25 -15.11
N LEU A 20 2.77 16.06 -15.22
CA LEU A 20 3.74 16.72 -14.33
C LEU A 20 3.64 18.26 -14.31
N PRO A 21 3.48 18.96 -15.45
CA PRO A 21 3.31 20.42 -15.47
C PRO A 21 2.03 20.93 -14.76
N HIS A 22 1.03 20.06 -14.56
CA HIS A 22 -0.27 20.39 -13.96
C HIS A 22 -0.41 19.87 -12.53
N PHE A 23 0.65 19.30 -11.96
CA PHE A 23 0.62 18.73 -10.62
C PHE A 23 0.66 19.81 -9.54
N GLU A 24 -0.45 19.96 -8.81
CA GLU A 24 -0.57 20.90 -7.68
C GLU A 24 -0.37 20.22 -6.32
N GLY A 25 -0.37 18.89 -6.29
CA GLY A 25 -0.28 18.09 -5.09
C GLY A 25 -1.22 16.89 -5.13
N LEU A 26 -0.96 15.90 -4.27
CA LEU A 26 -1.92 14.84 -3.98
C LEU A 26 -2.96 15.33 -2.97
N GLU A 27 -4.19 14.87 -3.13
CA GLU A 27 -5.26 15.05 -2.14
C GLU A 27 -5.20 13.94 -1.09
N PHE A 28 -5.53 14.29 0.15
CA PHE A 28 -5.52 13.39 1.29
C PHE A 28 -6.78 13.58 2.12
N TYR A 29 -7.26 12.50 2.73
CA TYR A 29 -8.14 12.63 3.87
C TYR A 29 -7.42 13.36 5.02
N PRO A 30 -8.15 14.10 5.86
CA PRO A 30 -7.62 14.59 7.13
C PRO A 30 -7.06 13.41 7.94
N ALA A 31 -5.88 13.59 8.53
CA ALA A 31 -5.29 12.55 9.35
C ALA A 31 -6.16 12.28 10.58
N ASP A 32 -6.48 11.02 10.82
CA ASP A 32 -7.35 10.58 11.89
C ASP A 32 -6.67 9.49 12.74
N PRO A 33 -6.45 9.74 14.05
CA PRO A 33 -5.84 8.77 14.96
C PRO A 33 -6.58 7.44 15.09
N GLU A 34 -7.89 7.38 14.81
CA GLU A 34 -8.67 6.13 14.86
C GLU A 34 -8.18 5.11 13.82
N TYR A 35 -7.53 5.58 12.75
CA TYR A 35 -6.95 4.72 11.72
C TYR A 35 -5.46 4.40 11.94
N ILE A 36 -4.93 4.68 13.15
CA ILE A 36 -3.62 4.22 13.61
C ILE A 36 -3.84 2.99 14.51
N LEU A 37 -3.80 1.81 13.90
CA LEU A 37 -4.17 0.57 14.55
C LEU A 37 -2.95 -0.18 15.08
N LYS A 38 -3.07 -0.63 16.33
CA LYS A 38 -2.15 -1.61 16.92
C LYS A 38 -2.68 -3.01 16.63
N ALA A 39 -2.07 -3.70 15.68
CA ALA A 39 -2.45 -5.05 15.29
C ALA A 39 -1.57 -6.09 15.97
N ARG A 40 -2.15 -7.24 16.33
CA ARG A 40 -1.38 -8.43 16.71
C ARG A 40 -0.75 -9.01 15.45
N PHE A 41 0.57 -9.12 15.45
CA PHE A 41 1.33 -9.66 14.34
C PHE A 41 1.55 -11.16 14.53
N VAL A 42 1.21 -11.95 13.51
CA VAL A 42 1.47 -13.39 13.46
C VAL A 42 2.46 -13.65 12.33
N LEU A 43 3.69 -13.99 12.69
CA LEU A 43 4.73 -14.36 11.72
C LEU A 43 4.34 -15.64 11.00
N ASN A 44 4.56 -15.70 9.68
CA ASN A 44 4.52 -16.96 8.94
C ASN A 44 5.87 -17.70 9.15
N PRO A 45 5.89 -18.86 9.83
CA PRO A 45 7.14 -19.57 10.11
C PRO A 45 7.75 -20.24 8.87
N ASP A 46 6.95 -20.47 7.83
CA ASP A 46 7.39 -21.12 6.59
C ASP A 46 6.88 -20.36 5.36
N PRO A 47 7.48 -19.20 5.05
CA PRO A 47 7.04 -18.34 3.95
C PRO A 47 7.37 -18.93 2.57
N GLU A 48 6.35 -19.49 1.91
CA GLU A 48 6.46 -19.97 0.53
C GLU A 48 6.49 -18.82 -0.49
N PRO A 49 7.45 -18.82 -1.44
CA PRO A 49 7.47 -17.85 -2.52
C PRO A 49 6.31 -18.03 -3.50
N PHE A 50 5.70 -16.93 -3.91
CA PHE A 50 4.68 -16.93 -4.96
C PHE A 50 4.85 -15.73 -5.91
N GLU A 51 4.27 -15.88 -7.10
CA GLU A 51 4.19 -14.81 -8.09
C GLU A 51 3.02 -13.88 -7.76
N MET A 52 3.33 -12.63 -7.41
CA MET A 52 2.30 -11.61 -7.16
C MET A 52 1.78 -11.09 -8.50
N GLU A 53 0.47 -11.19 -8.71
CA GLU A 53 -0.19 -10.64 -9.90
C GLU A 53 -0.04 -9.12 -9.95
N THR A 54 0.14 -8.57 -11.16
CA THR A 54 0.26 -7.14 -11.37
C THR A 54 -0.65 -6.65 -12.49
N THR A 55 -0.73 -5.33 -12.65
CA THR A 55 -1.45 -4.68 -13.76
C THR A 55 -0.86 -4.96 -15.16
N THR A 56 0.30 -5.62 -15.25
CA THR A 56 0.94 -6.00 -16.51
C THR A 56 1.39 -7.46 -16.47
N ALA A 57 2.10 -7.94 -17.50
CA ALA A 57 2.62 -9.31 -17.55
C ALA A 57 3.74 -9.61 -16.53
N ARG A 58 4.27 -8.60 -15.83
CA ARG A 58 5.35 -8.79 -14.84
C ARG A 58 4.79 -9.51 -13.60
N LYS A 59 5.54 -10.49 -13.11
CA LYS A 59 5.18 -11.27 -11.91
C LYS A 59 6.32 -11.28 -10.89
N PRO A 60 6.47 -10.21 -10.08
CA PRO A 60 7.48 -10.18 -9.03
C PRO A 60 7.20 -11.25 -7.97
N VAL A 61 8.27 -11.87 -7.47
CA VAL A 61 8.16 -12.90 -6.43
C VAL A 61 8.09 -12.24 -5.05
N TYR A 62 7.10 -12.65 -4.27
CA TYR A 62 6.89 -12.26 -2.87
C TYR A 62 6.77 -13.51 -2.00
N VAL A 63 6.82 -13.29 -0.69
CA VAL A 63 6.38 -14.26 0.30
C VAL A 63 5.30 -13.62 1.18
N LYS A 64 4.37 -14.43 1.69
CA LYS A 64 3.51 -14.03 2.81
C LYS A 64 4.37 -14.04 4.07
N TYR A 65 4.74 -12.86 4.54
CA TYR A 65 5.62 -12.67 5.69
C TYR A 65 4.87 -12.92 7.01
N GLY A 66 3.60 -12.50 7.08
CA GLY A 66 2.77 -12.72 8.24
C GLY A 66 1.38 -12.14 8.07
N GLU A 67 0.65 -12.06 9.19
CA GLU A 67 -0.70 -11.51 9.25
C GLU A 67 -0.79 -10.46 10.34
N ALA A 68 -1.57 -9.41 10.08
CA ALA A 68 -1.97 -8.44 11.08
C ALA A 68 -3.44 -8.66 11.44
N HIS A 69 -3.68 -8.94 12.73
CA HIS A 69 -5.00 -9.16 13.31
C HIS A 69 -5.38 -7.94 14.15
N PHE A 70 -6.51 -7.28 13.84
CA PHE A 70 -6.95 -6.08 14.53
C PHE A 70 -8.46 -5.93 14.50
N ASN A 71 -9.00 -5.09 15.38
CA ASN A 71 -10.38 -4.67 15.35
C ASN A 71 -10.46 -3.24 14.81
N LEU A 72 -11.37 -2.98 13.88
CA LEU A 72 -11.68 -1.64 13.39
C LEU A 72 -13.20 -1.50 13.37
N ASN A 73 -13.72 -0.48 14.06
CA ASN A 73 -15.15 -0.19 14.15
C ASN A 73 -16.00 -1.40 14.58
N GLY A 74 -15.49 -2.20 15.53
CA GLY A 74 -16.18 -3.40 16.03
C GLY A 74 -16.08 -4.61 15.11
N THR A 75 -15.37 -4.52 13.98
CA THR A 75 -15.15 -5.64 13.05
C THR A 75 -13.74 -6.19 13.22
N ASP A 76 -13.62 -7.48 13.49
CA ASP A 76 -12.34 -8.17 13.51
C ASP A 76 -11.87 -8.43 12.07
N LEU A 77 -10.67 -7.97 11.75
CA LEU A 77 -10.07 -8.03 10.43
C LEU A 77 -8.69 -8.67 10.50
N VAL A 78 -8.35 -9.35 9.40
CA VAL A 78 -7.03 -9.94 9.18
C VAL A 78 -6.53 -9.46 7.82
N LEU A 79 -5.31 -8.92 7.80
CA LEU A 79 -4.61 -8.54 6.57
C LEU A 79 -3.31 -9.32 6.46
N GLU A 80 -3.06 -9.90 5.29
CA GLU A 80 -1.79 -10.52 4.95
C GLU A 80 -0.75 -9.45 4.61
N ILE A 81 0.46 -9.62 5.14
CA ILE A 81 1.61 -8.75 4.92
C ILE A 81 2.65 -9.53 4.13
N TYR A 82 3.21 -8.90 3.10
CA TYR A 82 4.13 -9.53 2.16
C TYR A 82 5.52 -8.93 2.25
N GLN A 83 6.54 -9.69 1.83
CA GLN A 83 7.89 -9.21 1.63
C GLN A 83 8.37 -9.54 0.22
N SER A 84 8.99 -8.59 -0.48
CA SER A 84 9.54 -8.86 -1.81
C SER A 84 10.82 -9.68 -1.72
N ASN A 85 10.92 -10.76 -2.50
CA ASN A 85 12.13 -11.57 -2.56
C ASN A 85 13.35 -10.81 -3.11
N LYS A 86 13.14 -9.78 -3.93
CA LYS A 86 14.23 -8.93 -4.41
C LYS A 86 14.64 -7.90 -3.34
N ALA A 87 13.66 -7.28 -2.68
CA ALA A 87 13.93 -6.24 -1.68
C ALA A 87 14.67 -6.81 -0.46
N LYS A 88 14.35 -8.03 -0.03
CA LYS A 88 15.03 -8.68 1.11
C LYS A 88 16.54 -8.90 0.92
N GLU A 89 16.99 -8.97 -0.33
CA GLU A 89 18.41 -9.14 -0.69
C GLU A 89 19.18 -7.80 -0.68
N MET A 90 18.47 -6.67 -0.70
CA MET A 90 19.04 -5.33 -0.70
C MET A 90 19.11 -4.80 0.74
N GLU A 91 20.30 -4.42 1.22
CA GLU A 91 20.50 -3.99 2.61
C GLU A 91 19.53 -2.86 3.02
N GLU A 92 19.35 -1.87 2.16
CA GLU A 92 18.45 -0.73 2.39
C GLU A 92 16.97 -1.14 2.53
N PHE A 93 16.54 -2.20 1.84
CA PHE A 93 15.13 -2.60 1.76
C PHE A 93 14.80 -3.87 2.53
N ARG A 94 15.79 -4.48 3.20
CA ARG A 94 15.65 -5.79 3.84
C ARG A 94 14.53 -5.85 4.87
N GLU A 95 14.33 -4.76 5.59
CA GLU A 95 13.36 -4.69 6.68
C GLU A 95 11.97 -4.20 6.25
N PHE A 96 11.79 -3.88 4.97
CA PHE A 96 10.52 -3.36 4.49
C PHE A 96 9.54 -4.48 4.17
N LEU A 97 8.31 -4.26 4.61
CA LEU A 97 7.16 -5.10 4.38
C LEU A 97 6.13 -4.32 3.57
N PHE A 98 5.28 -5.05 2.86
CA PHE A 98 4.33 -4.52 1.90
C PHE A 98 2.92 -4.99 2.24
N LEU A 99 2.02 -4.04 2.49
CA LEU A 99 0.61 -4.29 2.75
C LEU A 99 -0.24 -3.68 1.63
N PRO A 100 -0.63 -4.46 0.61
CA PRO A 100 -1.62 -4.05 -0.37
C PRO A 100 -3.03 -4.39 0.12
N PHE A 101 -3.98 -3.47 -0.02
CA PHE A 101 -5.36 -3.70 0.42
C PHE A 101 -6.38 -3.01 -0.49
N LYS A 102 -7.63 -3.46 -0.37
CA LYS A 102 -8.81 -2.77 -0.90
C LYS A 102 -9.85 -2.62 0.19
N ASP A 103 -10.60 -1.53 0.14
CA ASP A 103 -11.70 -1.20 1.05
C ASP A 103 -12.84 -0.54 0.27
N LEU A 104 -13.94 -0.22 0.95
CA LEU A 104 -15.15 0.29 0.30
C LEU A 104 -15.01 1.73 -0.25
N THR A 105 -13.97 2.48 0.12
CA THR A 105 -13.72 3.81 -0.49
C THR A 105 -13.13 3.70 -1.90
N ASN A 106 -12.60 2.54 -2.31
CA ASN A 106 -11.99 2.38 -3.62
C ASN A 106 -13.03 2.52 -4.75
N SER A 107 -12.67 3.26 -5.80
CA SER A 107 -13.52 3.63 -6.94
C SER A 107 -14.63 4.64 -6.60
N ILE A 108 -14.68 5.15 -5.36
CA ILE A 108 -15.59 6.23 -4.95
C ILE A 108 -14.76 7.47 -4.62
N GLU A 109 -13.88 7.36 -3.63
CA GLU A 109 -13.06 8.47 -3.12
C GLU A 109 -11.56 8.17 -3.22
N THR A 110 -11.18 6.88 -3.31
CA THR A 110 -9.79 6.43 -3.45
C THR A 110 -9.57 5.60 -4.71
N TYR A 111 -8.31 5.37 -5.10
CA TYR A 111 -7.98 4.69 -6.35
C TYR A 111 -8.60 3.28 -6.44
N GLY A 112 -9.31 3.01 -7.53
CA GLY A 112 -10.07 1.77 -7.72
C GLY A 112 -9.23 0.49 -7.76
N GLY A 113 -7.93 0.58 -8.06
CA GLY A 113 -7.00 -0.56 -8.06
C GLY A 113 -6.56 -1.01 -6.65
N GLY A 114 -6.89 -0.24 -5.61
CA GLY A 114 -6.45 -0.46 -4.24
C GLY A 114 -5.27 0.40 -3.83
N ARG A 115 -4.87 0.28 -2.57
CA ARG A 115 -3.88 1.15 -1.91
C ARG A 115 -2.83 0.32 -1.19
N TYR A 116 -1.69 0.95 -0.92
CA TYR A 116 -0.54 0.31 -0.29
C TYR A 116 -0.15 1.01 1.00
N ILE A 117 0.41 0.23 1.92
CA ILE A 117 1.14 0.72 3.09
C ILE A 117 2.49 0.03 3.11
N ASP A 118 3.56 0.83 3.21
CA ASP A 118 4.89 0.31 3.49
C ASP A 118 5.06 0.18 5.00
N LEU A 119 5.43 -1.01 5.43
CA LEU A 119 5.62 -1.38 6.82
C LEU A 119 7.08 -1.73 7.06
N LYS A 120 7.45 -1.87 8.34
CA LYS A 120 8.73 -2.45 8.74
C LYS A 120 8.51 -3.72 9.53
N ILE A 121 9.47 -4.63 9.48
CA ILE A 121 9.48 -5.83 10.34
C ILE A 121 9.34 -5.37 11.81
N PRO A 122 8.31 -5.83 12.55
CA PRO A 122 8.12 -5.43 13.93
C PRO A 122 9.11 -6.14 14.86
N GLU A 123 9.48 -5.45 15.94
CA GLU A 123 10.14 -6.06 17.08
C GLU A 123 9.07 -6.73 17.96
N GLY A 124 8.72 -7.99 17.64
CA GLY A 124 7.79 -8.81 18.42
C GLY A 124 6.43 -9.05 17.76
N GLU A 125 5.40 -9.28 18.59
CA GLU A 125 4.06 -9.74 18.16
C GLU A 125 3.07 -8.60 17.90
N THR A 126 3.56 -7.38 17.70
CA THR A 126 2.73 -6.20 17.46
C THR A 126 3.26 -5.42 16.28
N ILE A 127 2.36 -5.05 15.36
CA ILE A 127 2.66 -4.15 14.24
C ILE A 127 1.69 -2.97 14.24
N ILE A 128 2.19 -1.78 13.92
CA ILE A 128 1.35 -0.59 13.75
C ILE A 128 0.97 -0.47 12.28
N ILE A 129 -0.33 -0.41 12.01
CA ILE A 129 -0.87 -0.09 10.69
C ILE A 129 -1.44 1.31 10.77
N ASP A 130 -0.84 2.24 10.02
CA ASP A 130 -1.28 3.63 9.94
C ASP A 130 -1.89 3.87 8.56
N PHE A 131 -3.21 3.77 8.45
CA PHE A 131 -3.89 3.97 7.16
C PHE A 131 -3.83 5.43 6.69
N ASN A 132 -3.48 6.39 7.55
CA ASN A 132 -3.21 7.77 7.11
C ASN A 132 -1.98 7.84 6.19
N LYS A 133 -1.13 6.81 6.20
CA LYS A 133 0.01 6.67 5.30
C LYS A 133 -0.29 5.81 4.07
N ALA A 134 -1.53 5.35 3.91
CA ALA A 134 -1.92 4.61 2.71
C ALA A 134 -1.77 5.49 1.47
N TYR A 135 -1.14 4.94 0.43
CA TYR A 135 -0.85 5.67 -0.80
C TYR A 135 -1.33 4.89 -2.03
N ASN A 136 -1.62 5.62 -3.12
CA ASN A 136 -1.98 4.98 -4.38
C ASN A 136 -0.75 4.41 -5.09
N PRO A 137 -0.87 3.24 -5.73
CA PRO A 137 0.18 2.68 -6.56
C PRO A 137 0.53 3.59 -7.74
N TYR A 138 1.76 3.54 -8.27
CA TYR A 138 2.17 4.45 -9.35
C TYR A 138 1.34 4.35 -10.64
N CYS A 139 0.74 3.18 -10.91
CA CYS A 139 -0.17 2.98 -12.04
C CYS A 139 -1.50 3.75 -11.92
N ALA A 140 -1.81 4.28 -10.74
CA ALA A 140 -2.91 5.24 -10.57
C ALA A 140 -2.61 6.58 -11.28
N TYR A 141 -1.34 6.90 -11.49
CA TYR A 141 -0.90 8.14 -12.12
C TYR A 141 -0.32 7.95 -13.52
N ASN A 142 0.16 6.75 -13.82
CA ASN A 142 0.74 6.44 -15.11
C ASN A 142 0.69 4.92 -15.39
N HIS A 143 -0.16 4.52 -16.34
CA HIS A 143 -0.40 3.11 -16.67
C HIS A 143 0.81 2.32 -17.17
N ARG A 144 1.94 2.99 -17.46
CA ARG A 144 3.21 2.28 -17.78
C ARG A 144 3.75 1.46 -16.60
N TYR A 145 3.38 1.82 -15.36
CA TYR A 145 3.87 1.13 -14.17
C TYR A 145 3.14 -0.20 -13.96
N SER A 146 3.93 -1.21 -13.61
CA SER A 146 3.44 -2.52 -13.20
C SER A 146 3.31 -2.57 -11.69
N CYS A 147 2.08 -2.62 -11.20
CA CYS A 147 1.74 -2.54 -9.79
C CYS A 147 1.13 -3.85 -9.28
N PRO A 148 1.54 -4.34 -8.10
CA PRO A 148 0.87 -5.44 -7.42
C PRO A 148 -0.65 -5.25 -7.28
N ILE A 149 -1.44 -6.23 -7.68
CA ILE A 149 -2.88 -6.21 -7.42
C ILE A 149 -3.10 -6.74 -6.00
N PRO A 150 -3.79 -6.00 -5.10
CA PRO A 150 -4.09 -6.50 -3.77
C PRO A 150 -4.81 -7.86 -3.83
N PRO A 151 -4.27 -8.89 -3.16
CA PRO A 151 -4.92 -10.19 -3.08
C PRO A 151 -6.33 -10.09 -2.47
N LYS A 152 -7.25 -10.96 -2.90
CA LYS A 152 -8.65 -10.93 -2.44
C LYS A 152 -8.81 -11.03 -0.93
N VAL A 153 -7.89 -11.71 -0.26
CA VAL A 153 -7.85 -11.83 1.21
C VAL A 153 -7.63 -10.49 1.92
N ASN A 154 -7.04 -9.51 1.23
CA ASN A 154 -6.87 -8.14 1.72
C ASN A 154 -7.95 -7.19 1.18
N HIS A 155 -9.09 -7.70 0.72
CA HIS A 155 -10.26 -6.88 0.38
C HIS A 155 -11.17 -6.87 1.60
N ILE A 156 -11.20 -5.75 2.31
CA ILE A 156 -12.00 -5.57 3.51
C ILE A 156 -13.32 -4.88 3.18
N ASN A 157 -14.41 -5.32 3.79
CA ASN A 157 -15.76 -4.85 3.49
C ASN A 157 -16.21 -3.73 4.44
N ILE A 158 -15.33 -2.76 4.67
CA ILE A 158 -15.60 -1.53 5.43
C ILE A 158 -14.92 -0.34 4.72
N GLU A 159 -15.35 0.88 5.01
CA GLU A 159 -14.73 2.10 4.50
C GLU A 159 -13.50 2.47 5.35
N ILE A 160 -12.41 2.89 4.69
CA ILE A 160 -11.23 3.48 5.35
C ILE A 160 -10.96 4.88 4.74
N PRO A 161 -11.64 5.94 5.23
CA PRO A 161 -11.45 7.33 4.81
C PRO A 161 -10.17 7.94 5.41
N ALA A 162 -9.01 7.35 5.11
CA ALA A 162 -7.69 7.81 5.57
C ALA A 162 -6.65 7.66 4.45
N GLY A 163 -5.65 8.52 4.42
CA GLY A 163 -4.55 8.46 3.44
C GLY A 163 -4.82 9.20 2.13
N VAL A 164 -4.10 8.83 1.06
CA VAL A 164 -4.18 9.49 -0.25
C VAL A 164 -5.52 9.19 -0.93
N MET A 165 -6.18 10.22 -1.45
CA MET A 165 -7.44 10.15 -2.22
C MET A 165 -7.18 9.78 -3.69
N ALA A 166 -8.24 9.50 -4.44
CA ALA A 166 -8.12 9.21 -5.87
C ALA A 166 -7.47 10.39 -6.61
N TYR A 167 -6.50 10.09 -7.46
CA TYR A 167 -5.93 11.09 -8.35
C TYR A 167 -6.81 11.20 -9.59
N ASN A 168 -7.42 12.35 -9.78
CA ASN A 168 -8.11 12.68 -11.03
C ASN A 168 -7.09 13.42 -11.90
N ASP A 169 -6.77 12.87 -13.08
CA ASP A 169 -6.05 13.62 -14.11
C ASP A 169 -6.92 14.84 -14.45
N HIS A 170 -6.48 16.03 -14.02
CA HIS A 170 -7.05 17.30 -14.46
C HIS A 170 -6.48 17.71 -15.81
#